data_AF-A0A7Y5G1F4-F1
#
_entry.id   AF-A0A7Y5G1F4-F1
#
_cell.length_a   1.000
_cell.length_b   1.000
_cell.length_c   1.000
_cell.angle_alpha   90.00
_cell.angle_beta   90.00
_cell.angle_gamma   90.00
#
_symmetry.space_group_name_H-M   'P 1'
#
loop_
_entity.id
_entity.type
_entity.pdbx_description
1 polymer ?
#
loop_
_entity_poly.entity_id
_entity_poly.type
_entity_poly.pdbx_seq_one_letter_code
_entity_poly.pdbx_strand_id
1 'polypeptide(L)'
;MPEPEFSLRDGGLLVVFKKAEAFLASLNERQRKAWEYLMANNTITQALYIQLCNCGVATAKRDLKGMAGKGLIIKEGSARKTFYARIK
;
A
#
# COMPACT_ATOMS: atom_id res chain seq x y z
N MET A 1 2.56 19.03 -13.41
CA MET A 1 2.62 17.62 -12.98
C MET A 1 3.33 16.89 -14.11
N PRO A 2 4.52 16.31 -13.91
CA PRO A 2 5.29 15.80 -15.04
C PRO A 2 4.51 14.63 -15.67
N GLU A 3 4.38 14.68 -16.99
CA GLU A 3 3.69 13.66 -17.77
C GLU A 3 4.54 12.37 -17.83
N PRO A 4 3.93 11.17 -17.72
CA PRO A 4 4.67 9.93 -17.84
C PRO A 4 4.93 9.60 -19.32
N GLU A 5 6.16 9.76 -19.78
CA GLU A 5 6.63 9.17 -21.04
C GLU A 5 6.93 7.68 -20.84
N PHE A 6 6.22 6.78 -21.54
CA PHE A 6 6.65 5.38 -21.66
C PHE A 6 6.36 4.82 -23.05
N SER A 7 7.41 4.42 -23.76
CA SER A 7 7.32 3.76 -25.06
C SER A 7 7.70 2.28 -25.00
N LEU A 8 6.82 1.49 -25.65
CA LEU A 8 7.07 0.35 -26.52
C LEU A 8 7.36 -1.08 -25.97
N ARG A 9 6.39 -1.94 -26.31
CA ARG A 9 6.43 -3.38 -26.72
C ARG A 9 5.70 -4.36 -25.78
N ASP A 10 4.80 -5.11 -26.42
CA ASP A 10 4.14 -6.36 -25.98
C ASP A 10 3.21 -6.33 -24.78
N GLY A 11 2.16 -5.48 -24.80
CA GLY A 11 0.88 -5.69 -24.09
C GLY A 11 0.87 -5.77 -22.54
N GLY A 12 2.00 -6.08 -21.89
CA GLY A 12 2.13 -6.28 -20.46
C GLY A 12 2.16 -4.97 -19.69
N LEU A 13 2.80 -3.94 -20.26
CA LEU A 13 2.91 -2.63 -19.60
C LEU A 13 1.53 -1.97 -19.41
N LEU A 14 0.66 -2.00 -20.43
CA LEU A 14 -0.67 -1.41 -20.37
C LEU A 14 -1.59 -2.12 -19.36
N VAL A 15 -1.46 -3.45 -19.26
CA VAL A 15 -2.22 -4.27 -18.29
C VAL A 15 -1.76 -3.98 -16.87
N VAL A 16 -0.46 -3.74 -16.65
CA VAL A 16 0.10 -3.38 -15.34
C VAL A 16 -0.44 -2.01 -14.88
N PHE A 17 -0.46 -1.00 -15.76
CA PHE A 17 -1.00 0.33 -15.42
C PHE A 17 -2.51 0.32 -15.13
N LYS A 18 -3.32 -0.35 -15.97
CA LYS A 18 -4.76 -0.48 -15.72
C LYS A 18 -5.07 -1.21 -14.41
N LYS A 19 -4.26 -2.22 -14.06
CA LYS A 19 -4.36 -2.87 -12.75
C LYS A 19 -3.97 -1.89 -11.64
N ALA A 20 -2.84 -1.18 -11.73
CA ALA A 20 -2.43 -0.23 -10.69
C ALA A 20 -3.51 0.83 -10.39
N GLU A 21 -4.12 1.42 -11.42
CA GLU A 21 -5.18 2.43 -11.27
C GLU A 21 -6.46 1.87 -10.64
N ALA A 22 -6.97 0.73 -11.16
CA ALA A 22 -8.14 0.07 -10.59
C ALA A 22 -7.91 -0.39 -9.14
N PHE A 23 -6.67 -0.75 -8.80
CA PHE A 23 -6.30 -1.17 -7.46
C PHE A 23 -6.24 0.01 -6.47
N LEU A 24 -5.72 1.17 -6.87
CA LEU A 24 -5.79 2.41 -6.07
C LEU A 24 -7.23 2.86 -5.85
N ALA A 25 -8.10 2.66 -6.84
CA ALA A 25 -9.54 2.91 -6.70
C ALA A 25 -10.24 1.94 -5.72
N SER A 26 -9.68 0.74 -5.49
CA SER A 26 -10.22 -0.27 -4.55
C SER A 26 -9.86 -0.03 -3.08
N LEU A 27 -9.05 0.99 -2.77
CA LEU A 27 -8.64 1.30 -1.41
C LEU A 27 -9.72 2.08 -0.68
N ASN A 28 -10.03 1.66 0.55
CA ASN A 28 -10.85 2.48 1.44
C ASN A 28 -10.05 3.70 1.94
N GLU A 29 -10.74 4.66 2.56
CA GLU A 29 -10.13 5.91 3.04
C GLU A 29 -8.92 5.68 3.96
N ARG A 30 -9.01 4.75 4.91
CA ARG A 30 -7.90 4.40 5.81
C ARG A 30 -6.70 3.83 5.07
N GLN A 31 -6.95 2.94 4.11
CA GLN A 31 -5.91 2.32 3.29
C GLN A 31 -5.23 3.36 2.38
N ARG A 32 -5.99 4.31 1.82
CA ARG A 32 -5.44 5.42 1.03
C ARG A 32 -4.55 6.31 1.88
N LYS A 33 -4.99 6.67 3.09
CA LYS A 33 -4.19 7.46 4.04
C LYS A 33 -2.88 6.75 4.42
N ALA A 34 -2.94 5.44 4.67
CA ALA A 34 -1.75 4.64 4.93
C ALA A 34 -0.82 4.53 3.72
N TRP A 35 -1.39 4.46 2.50
CA TRP A 35 -0.61 4.47 1.26
C TRP A 35 0.14 5.79 1.06
N GLU A 36 -0.53 6.93 1.28
CA GLU A 36 0.11 8.26 1.24
C GLU A 36 1.26 8.36 2.25
N TYR A 37 1.05 7.88 3.47
CA TYR A 37 2.10 7.82 4.49
C TYR A 37 3.30 6.98 4.03
N LEU A 38 3.04 5.79 3.45
CA LEU A 38 4.07 4.90 2.92
C LEU A 38 4.84 5.48 1.73
N MET A 39 4.19 6.29 0.89
CA MET A 39 4.85 6.98 -0.21
C MET A 39 5.93 7.96 0.30
N ALA A 40 5.68 8.59 1.45
CA ALA A 40 6.63 9.51 2.08
C ALA A 40 7.68 8.82 2.99
N ASN A 41 7.30 7.75 3.70
CA ASN A 41 8.11 7.17 4.80
C ASN A 41 8.62 5.74 4.53
N ASN A 42 8.26 5.13 3.40
CA ASN A 42 8.57 3.76 2.95
C ASN A 42 8.02 2.61 3.82
N THR A 43 7.86 2.81 5.14
CA THR A 43 7.42 1.78 6.07
C THR A 43 6.37 2.31 7.05
N ILE A 44 5.51 1.42 7.55
CA ILE A 44 4.49 1.73 8.57
C ILE A 44 4.38 0.57 9.55
N THR A 45 4.29 0.87 10.85
CA THR A 45 3.99 -0.13 11.88
C THR A 45 2.48 -0.21 12.12
N GLN A 46 2.01 -1.29 12.73
CA GLN A 46 0.60 -1.38 13.13
C GLN A 46 0.20 -0.27 14.11
N ALA A 47 1.07 0.06 15.08
CA ALA A 47 0.81 1.12 16.03
C ALA A 47 0.64 2.47 15.32
N LEU A 48 1.51 2.75 14.34
CA LEU A 48 1.42 3.97 13.56
C LEU A 48 0.18 4.00 12.66
N TYR A 49 -0.20 2.87 12.06
CA TYR A 49 -1.44 2.76 11.29
C TYR A 49 -2.67 3.09 12.15
N ILE A 50 -2.72 2.54 13.38
CA ILE A 50 -3.78 2.79 14.35
C ILE A 50 -3.89 4.28 14.66
N GLN A 51 -2.76 4.95 14.94
CA GLN A 51 -2.72 6.38 15.21
C GLN A 51 -3.13 7.20 13.97
N LEU A 52 -2.60 6.86 12.80
CA LEU A 52 -2.87 7.56 11.55
C LEU A 52 -4.35 7.47 11.15
N CYS A 53 -4.96 6.30 11.30
CA CYS A 53 -6.31 6.02 10.85
C CYS A 53 -7.36 6.05 11.97
N ASN A 54 -6.95 6.40 13.19
CA ASN A 54 -7.79 6.40 14.40
C ASN A 54 -8.71 5.17 14.51
N CYS A 55 -8.13 3.97 14.46
CA CYS A 55 -8.90 2.72 14.38
C CYS A 55 -8.41 1.67 15.38
N GLY A 56 -9.27 0.70 15.71
CA GLY A 56 -8.90 -0.39 16.63
C GLY A 56 -7.88 -1.37 16.04
N VAL A 57 -7.19 -2.12 16.91
CA VAL A 57 -6.16 -3.11 16.55
C VAL A 57 -6.68 -4.15 15.56
N ALA A 58 -7.90 -4.66 15.76
CA ALA A 58 -8.50 -5.65 14.87
C ALA A 58 -8.72 -5.10 13.45
N THR A 59 -9.16 -3.85 13.34
CA THR A 59 -9.35 -3.15 12.06
C THR A 59 -8.02 -2.93 11.37
N ALA A 60 -7.01 -2.41 12.07
CA ALA A 60 -5.67 -2.24 11.52
C ALA A 60 -5.06 -3.55 11.02
N LYS A 61 -5.21 -4.66 11.78
CA LYS A 61 -4.78 -6.00 11.34
C LYS A 61 -5.46 -6.43 10.05
N ARG A 62 -6.79 -6.26 9.96
CA ARG A 62 -7.57 -6.64 8.78
C ARG A 62 -7.17 -5.80 7.56
N ASP A 63 -7.06 -4.49 7.73
CA ASP A 63 -6.73 -3.56 6.65
C ASP A 63 -5.30 -3.80 6.13
N LEU A 64 -4.31 -3.90 7.02
CA LEU A 64 -2.92 -4.20 6.66
C LEU A 64 -2.77 -5.58 6.02
N LYS A 65 -3.48 -6.61 6.52
CA LYS A 65 -3.52 -7.93 5.89
C LYS A 65 -4.15 -7.87 4.50
N GLY A 66 -5.21 -7.08 4.32
CA GLY A 66 -5.85 -6.86 3.03
C GLY A 66 -4.91 -6.17 2.04
N MET A 67 -4.21 -5.12 2.48
CA MET A 67 -3.22 -4.42 1.65
C MET A 67 -2.05 -5.34 1.27
N ALA A 68 -1.60 -6.20 2.19
CA ALA A 68 -0.56 -7.18 1.92
C ALA A 68 -1.02 -8.28 0.96
N GLY A 69 -2.25 -8.79 1.15
CA GLY A 69 -2.86 -9.79 0.24
C GLY A 69 -3.10 -9.25 -1.17
N LYS A 70 -3.25 -7.92 -1.32
CA LYS A 70 -3.32 -7.24 -2.62
C LYS A 70 -1.93 -6.94 -3.22
N GLY A 71 -0.84 -7.24 -2.53
CA GLY A 71 0.53 -6.96 -2.99
C GLY A 71 0.93 -5.49 -2.94
N LEU A 72 0.28 -4.65 -2.13
CA LEU A 72 0.67 -3.24 -1.99
C LEU A 72 1.82 -3.06 -0.99
N ILE A 73 1.80 -3.90 0.04
CA ILE A 73 2.78 -3.84 1.13
C ILE A 73 3.26 -5.25 1.44
N ILE A 74 4.50 -5.35 1.89
CA ILE A 74 5.09 -6.57 2.42
C ILE A 74 5.25 -6.42 3.92
N LYS A 75 4.93 -7.48 4.65
CA LYS A 75 5.16 -7.54 6.09
C LYS A 75 6.58 -8.02 6.33
N GLU A 76 7.38 -7.21 7.03
CA GLU A 76 8.77 -7.52 7.35
C GLU A 76 9.00 -7.45 8.87
N GLY A 77 10.03 -8.17 9.33
CA GLY A 77 10.45 -8.22 10.73
C GLY A 77 9.83 -9.34 11.57
N SER A 78 10.36 -9.49 12.79
CA SER A 78 9.96 -10.52 13.75
C SER A 78 9.32 -9.91 15.01
N ALA A 79 8.19 -10.47 15.45
CA ALA A 79 7.46 -10.11 16.66
C ALA A 79 7.32 -8.58 16.86
N ARG A 80 8.03 -8.01 17.84
CA ARG A 80 7.97 -6.58 18.21
C ARG A 80 8.53 -5.62 17.17
N LYS A 81 9.32 -6.10 16.21
CA LYS A 81 9.88 -5.31 15.10
C LYS A 81 9.12 -5.51 13.79
N THR A 82 7.84 -5.91 13.87
CA THR A 82 7.02 -6.06 12.67
C THR A 82 6.65 -4.69 12.09
N PHE A 83 7.03 -4.46 10.83
CA PHE A 83 6.59 -3.32 10.04
C PHE A 83 6.09 -3.78 8.68
N TYR A 84 5.44 -2.87 7.96
CA TYR A 84 4.98 -3.09 6.60
C TYR A 84 5.67 -2.09 5.68
N ALA A 85 6.28 -2.56 4.61
CA ALA A 85 6.97 -1.73 3.62
C ALA A 85 6.21 -1.75 2.29
N ARG A 86 6.26 -0.66 1.51
CA ARG A 86 5.72 -0.69 0.13
C ARG A 86 6.60 -1.59 -0.75
N ILE A 87 5.97 -2.29 -1.69
CA ILE A 87 6.73 -2.99 -2.74
C ILE A 87 7.36 -1.92 -3.66
N LYS A 88 8.64 -2.12 -4.02
CA LYS A 88 9.37 -1.27 -4.97
C LYS A 88 8.97 -1.57 -6.41
#